data_AF-A0A817V3G3-F1
#
_entry.id   AF-A0A817V3G3-F1
#
_cell.length_a   1.000
_cell.length_b   1.000
_cell.length_c   1.000
_cell.angle_alpha   90.00
_cell.angle_beta   90.00
_cell.angle_gamma   90.00
#
_symmetry.space_group_name_H-M   'P 1'
#
loop_
_entity.id
_entity.type
_entity.pdbx_description
1 polymer ?
#
loop_
_entity_poly.entity_id
_entity_poly.type
_entity_poly.pdbx_seq_one_letter_code
_entity_poly.pdbx_strand_id
1 'polypeptide(L)'
;MVIFSLLRLSTILCLLISIIRVNHAKGVKEKYYMDRMCGDDPFILNGDNRPGISFYLTSNSKYKANLNCTVKFRTAQPSQRLIVTIERMNILDCPGDLLKIYDGKKIVNANLERQCGSSASFTFTSSTTQVTMIFTSNTERESSGFKIAIALHFPMIAHCPQNLGFYLCKNKNCISKKLECNGGDHCGDGTDEIQCGFLSG
;
A
#
# COMPACT_ATOMS: atom_id res chain seq x y z
N MET A 1 49.11 24.93 -50.01
CA MET A 1 48.92 26.35 -50.39
C MET A 1 47.42 26.60 -50.47
N VAL A 2 46.74 27.53 -49.80
CA VAL A 2 47.01 28.64 -48.82
C VAL A 2 45.63 28.99 -48.19
N ILE A 3 45.37 29.35 -46.92
CA ILE A 3 46.08 29.35 -45.61
C ILE A 3 44.99 29.32 -44.48
N PHE A 4 45.33 28.98 -43.23
CA PHE A 4 44.45 29.15 -42.04
C PHE A 4 44.47 30.60 -41.49
N SER A 5 43.32 31.19 -41.13
CA SER A 5 43.17 32.31 -40.17
C SER A 5 41.66 32.47 -39.82
N LEU A 6 41.11 32.10 -38.66
CA LEU A 6 41.30 32.46 -37.23
C LEU A 6 40.56 33.73 -36.75
N LEU A 7 39.57 33.51 -35.85
CA LEU A 7 39.09 34.40 -34.75
C LEU A 7 38.36 35.70 -35.18
N ARG A 8 37.38 36.28 -34.47
CA ARG A 8 36.56 36.04 -33.25
C ARG A 8 35.35 37.01 -33.37
N LEU A 9 34.13 36.81 -32.84
CA LEU A 9 33.69 36.94 -31.42
C LEU A 9 32.13 36.77 -31.35
N SER A 10 31.53 36.75 -30.14
CA SER A 10 30.08 36.54 -29.86
C SER A 10 29.63 35.08 -30.03
N THR A 11 29.70 34.15 -29.06
CA THR A 11 29.53 34.14 -27.58
C THR A 11 28.14 34.50 -27.06
N ILE A 12 27.47 33.50 -26.44
CA ILE A 12 26.26 33.58 -25.58
C ILE A 12 24.97 33.80 -26.42
N LEU A 13 23.92 32.97 -26.38
CA LEU A 13 23.39 32.10 -25.32
C LEU A 13 22.65 30.87 -25.90
N CYS A 14 23.20 29.65 -25.74
CA CYS A 14 22.40 28.41 -25.91
C CYS A 14 22.80 27.32 -24.88
N LEU A 15 23.18 27.76 -23.68
CA LEU A 15 23.40 26.92 -22.50
C LEU A 15 22.18 26.96 -21.57
N LEU A 16 20.99 26.74 -22.14
CA LEU A 16 19.74 26.49 -21.40
C LEU A 16 18.93 25.35 -22.02
N ILE A 17 19.60 24.27 -22.44
CA ILE A 17 19.03 22.94 -22.15
C ILE A 17 19.18 22.77 -20.64
N SER A 18 18.26 23.39 -19.90
CA SER A 18 18.10 23.15 -18.48
C SER A 18 18.06 21.65 -18.30
N ILE A 19 18.99 21.11 -17.51
CA ILE A 19 18.85 19.77 -16.98
C ILE A 19 17.47 19.76 -16.32
N ILE A 20 16.51 19.09 -16.95
CA ILE A 20 15.24 18.79 -16.30
C ILE A 20 15.65 17.86 -15.19
N ARG A 21 15.90 18.44 -14.01
CA ARG A 21 15.71 17.74 -12.76
C ARG A 21 14.28 17.26 -12.85
N VAL A 22 14.12 15.99 -13.18
CA VAL A 22 12.94 15.24 -12.79
C VAL A 22 13.00 15.29 -11.28
N ASN A 23 12.44 16.37 -10.72
CA ASN A 23 12.16 16.47 -9.31
C ASN A 23 11.36 15.22 -9.04
N HIS A 24 11.96 14.30 -8.29
CA HIS A 24 11.31 13.09 -7.86
C HIS A 24 10.17 13.59 -6.97
N ALA A 25 8.99 13.75 -7.56
CA ALA A 25 7.83 14.24 -6.86
C ALA A 25 7.67 13.33 -5.64
N LYS A 26 7.65 13.91 -4.44
CA LYS A 26 7.30 13.16 -3.23
C LYS A 26 6.00 12.43 -3.57
N GLY A 27 6.09 11.11 -3.68
CA GLY A 27 5.18 10.35 -4.53
C GLY A 27 3.73 10.63 -4.18
N VAL A 28 2.89 10.83 -5.20
CA VAL A 28 1.44 10.83 -4.98
C VAL A 28 1.11 9.50 -4.32
N LYS A 29 0.65 9.56 -3.06
CA LYS A 29 0.32 8.40 -2.25
C LYS A 29 -0.88 7.69 -2.88
N GLU A 30 -0.63 6.72 -3.75
CA GLU A 30 -1.67 6.02 -4.49
C GLU A 30 -2.63 5.29 -3.53
N LYS A 31 -3.89 5.70 -3.57
CA LYS A 31 -4.98 5.10 -2.78
C LYS A 31 -5.74 4.13 -3.65
N TYR A 32 -5.95 2.93 -3.14
CA TYR A 32 -6.65 1.85 -3.82
C TYR A 32 -8.01 1.64 -3.16
N TYR A 33 -9.04 1.35 -3.95
CA TYR A 33 -10.44 1.37 -3.51
C TYR A 33 -11.15 0.08 -3.90
N MET A 34 -11.69 -0.64 -2.91
CA MET A 34 -12.35 -1.93 -3.12
C MET A 34 -13.51 -1.81 -4.09
N ASP A 35 -14.39 -0.81 -3.90
CA ASP A 35 -15.55 -0.54 -4.75
C ASP A 35 -15.23 -0.17 -6.22
N ARG A 36 -13.94 0.02 -6.56
CA ARG A 36 -13.44 0.23 -7.93
C ARG A 36 -12.62 -0.93 -8.48
N MET A 37 -12.35 -1.94 -7.66
CA MET A 37 -11.45 -3.07 -7.96
C MET A 37 -12.13 -4.43 -7.84
N CYS A 38 -13.45 -4.47 -7.66
CA CYS A 38 -14.23 -5.70 -7.56
C CYS A 38 -14.02 -6.59 -8.80
N GLY A 39 -13.57 -7.82 -8.59
CA GLY A 39 -13.34 -8.77 -9.67
C GLY A 39 -12.57 -10.01 -9.23
N ASP A 40 -12.39 -10.93 -10.17
CA ASP A 40 -11.70 -12.19 -9.91
C ASP A 40 -10.18 -12.13 -10.09
N ASP A 41 -9.67 -11.12 -10.81
CA ASP A 41 -8.25 -10.98 -11.11
C ASP A 41 -7.44 -10.52 -9.89
N PRO A 42 -6.28 -11.16 -9.60
CA PRO A 42 -5.46 -10.79 -8.45
C PRO A 42 -4.65 -9.52 -8.71
N PHE A 43 -4.78 -8.54 -7.82
CA PHE A 43 -3.92 -7.37 -7.78
C PHE A 43 -2.51 -7.73 -7.30
N ILE A 44 -1.51 -7.49 -8.16
CA ILE A 44 -0.14 -7.94 -7.94
C ILE A 44 0.73 -6.87 -7.29
N LEU A 45 1.26 -7.18 -6.10
CA LEU A 45 2.31 -6.41 -5.42
C LEU A 45 3.70 -6.91 -5.83
N ASN A 46 4.63 -5.99 -6.04
CA ASN A 46 6.03 -6.26 -6.45
C ASN A 46 6.98 -5.23 -5.82
N GLY A 47 8.24 -5.61 -5.55
CA GLY A 47 9.17 -4.76 -4.80
C GLY A 47 9.51 -3.43 -5.47
N ASP A 48 9.51 -3.40 -6.80
CA ASP A 48 10.00 -2.26 -7.58
C ASP A 48 8.97 -1.12 -7.65
N ASN A 49 7.74 -1.43 -8.04
CA ASN A 49 6.70 -0.42 -8.30
C ASN A 49 5.64 -0.35 -7.19
N ARG A 50 5.28 -1.48 -6.56
CA ARG A 50 4.20 -1.54 -5.55
C ARG A 50 4.57 -2.45 -4.38
N PRO A 51 5.55 -2.05 -3.55
CA PRO A 51 5.98 -2.83 -2.39
C PRO A 51 4.94 -2.82 -1.26
N GLY A 52 4.00 -1.88 -1.28
CA GLY A 52 2.86 -1.80 -0.38
C GLY A 52 1.84 -0.78 -0.87
N ILE A 53 0.63 -0.81 -0.34
CA ILE A 53 -0.51 0.05 -0.71
C ILE A 53 -1.35 0.43 0.51
N SER A 54 -2.02 1.59 0.46
CA SER A 54 -3.17 1.89 1.33
C SER A 54 -4.47 1.57 0.58
N PHE A 55 -5.23 0.62 1.11
CA PHE A 55 -6.47 0.09 0.55
C PHE A 55 -7.68 0.53 1.40
N TYR A 56 -8.70 1.05 0.74
CA TYR A 56 -9.90 1.59 1.36
C TYR A 56 -11.13 0.89 0.79
N LEU A 57 -12.24 0.83 1.52
CA LEU A 57 -13.49 0.30 0.96
C LEU A 57 -14.01 1.17 -0.20
N THR A 58 -14.03 2.48 -0.01
CA THR A 58 -14.57 3.45 -0.99
C THR A 58 -13.82 4.78 -0.96
N SER A 59 -13.91 5.53 -2.05
CA SER A 59 -13.46 6.92 -2.14
C SER A 59 -14.49 7.94 -1.61
N ASN A 60 -15.73 7.50 -1.42
CA ASN A 60 -16.84 8.35 -0.98
C ASN A 60 -16.79 8.52 0.55
N SER A 61 -17.63 9.41 1.10
CA SER A 61 -17.78 9.54 2.55
C SER A 61 -18.36 8.27 3.20
N LYS A 62 -19.12 7.49 2.43
CA LYS A 62 -19.75 6.23 2.85
C LYS A 62 -19.79 5.21 1.71
N TYR A 63 -19.77 3.91 2.02
CA TYR A 63 -19.89 2.84 1.03
C TYR A 63 -21.34 2.63 0.60
N LYS A 64 -21.56 2.12 -0.62
CA LYS A 64 -22.91 1.87 -1.15
C LYS A 64 -23.58 0.66 -0.49
N ALA A 65 -24.90 0.67 -0.43
CA ALA A 65 -25.73 -0.52 -0.21
C ALA A 65 -25.57 -1.56 -1.34
N ASN A 66 -25.89 -2.83 -1.04
CA ASN A 66 -25.91 -3.98 -1.95
C ASN A 66 -24.57 -4.29 -2.65
N LEU A 67 -23.44 -3.99 -2.00
CA LEU A 67 -22.13 -4.42 -2.50
C LEU A 67 -21.96 -5.92 -2.27
N ASN A 68 -21.41 -6.62 -3.26
CA ASN A 68 -20.82 -7.94 -3.10
C ASN A 68 -19.50 -7.94 -3.88
N CYS A 69 -18.45 -7.49 -3.21
CA CYS A 69 -17.17 -7.20 -3.83
C CYS A 69 -16.11 -8.18 -3.34
N THR A 70 -15.42 -8.83 -4.27
CA THR A 70 -14.22 -9.63 -3.99
C THR A 70 -13.00 -8.93 -4.56
N VAL A 71 -11.91 -8.90 -3.81
CA VAL A 71 -10.58 -8.44 -4.26
C VAL A 71 -9.53 -9.43 -3.75
N LYS A 72 -8.62 -9.84 -4.63
CA LYS A 72 -7.53 -10.77 -4.32
C LYS A 72 -6.19 -10.02 -4.42
N PHE A 73 -5.37 -10.09 -3.39
CA PHE A 73 -4.01 -9.55 -3.39
C PHE A 73 -3.02 -10.70 -3.50
N ARG A 74 -2.02 -10.59 -4.38
CA ARG A 74 -1.02 -11.64 -4.58
C ARG A 74 0.38 -11.07 -4.71
N THR A 75 1.38 -11.73 -4.11
CA THR A 75 2.79 -11.38 -4.31
C THR A 75 3.28 -11.77 -5.70
N ALA A 76 4.20 -11.00 -6.26
CA ALA A 76 4.90 -11.36 -7.49
C ALA A 76 5.87 -12.54 -7.28
N GLN A 77 6.53 -12.62 -6.12
CA GLN A 77 7.55 -13.64 -5.82
C GLN A 77 7.05 -14.69 -4.80
N PRO A 78 7.33 -15.99 -4.98
CA PRO A 78 6.93 -17.05 -4.04
C PRO A 78 7.55 -16.98 -2.64
N SER A 79 8.70 -16.32 -2.51
CA SER A 79 9.42 -16.09 -1.24
C SER A 79 8.83 -14.99 -0.37
N GLN A 80 7.95 -14.15 -0.94
CA GLN A 80 7.32 -13.03 -0.24
C GLN A 80 6.01 -13.43 0.42
N ARG A 81 5.63 -12.71 1.48
CA ARG A 81 4.31 -12.77 2.11
C ARG A 81 3.69 -11.37 2.17
N LEU A 82 2.44 -11.27 2.60
CA LEU A 82 1.72 -10.02 2.78
C LEU A 82 1.57 -9.75 4.28
N ILE A 83 2.11 -8.63 4.76
CA ILE A 83 1.62 -8.01 6.00
C ILE A 83 0.33 -7.29 5.64
N VAL A 84 -0.72 -7.51 6.43
CA VAL A 84 -2.03 -6.89 6.28
C VAL A 84 -2.43 -6.30 7.62
N THR A 85 -2.60 -4.99 7.65
CA THR A 85 -2.93 -4.21 8.85
C THR A 85 -4.26 -3.51 8.63
N ILE A 86 -5.29 -3.91 9.38
CA ILE A 86 -6.58 -3.23 9.44
C ILE A 86 -6.42 -2.01 10.35
N GLU A 87 -6.08 -0.87 9.78
CA GLU A 87 -5.80 0.36 10.53
C GLU A 87 -7.07 0.98 11.11
N ARG A 88 -8.18 0.92 10.36
CA ARG A 88 -9.49 1.44 10.78
C ARG A 88 -10.61 0.57 10.22
N MET A 89 -11.62 0.32 11.05
CA MET A 89 -12.87 -0.32 10.66
C MET A 89 -14.05 0.50 11.21
N ASN A 90 -15.02 0.78 10.33
CA ASN A 90 -16.25 1.49 10.63
C ASN A 90 -17.37 0.93 9.75
N ILE A 91 -17.77 -0.31 10.06
CA ILE A 91 -18.85 -1.06 9.40
C ILE A 91 -19.90 -1.30 10.48
N LEU A 92 -20.91 -0.43 10.61
CA LEU A 92 -21.73 -0.38 11.82
C LEU A 92 -22.93 -1.33 11.82
N ASP A 93 -23.42 -1.77 10.65
CA ASP A 93 -24.62 -2.60 10.54
C ASP A 93 -24.32 -4.11 10.60
N CYS A 94 -23.72 -4.57 11.71
CA CYS A 94 -23.46 -5.98 11.97
C CYS A 94 -24.76 -6.75 12.31
N PRO A 95 -25.08 -7.90 11.69
CA PRO A 95 -24.29 -8.72 10.75
C PRO A 95 -24.55 -8.46 9.26
N GLY A 96 -25.39 -7.47 8.91
CA GLY A 96 -25.80 -7.20 7.52
C GLY A 96 -24.63 -6.79 6.62
N ASP A 97 -23.73 -5.97 7.15
CA ASP A 97 -22.50 -5.56 6.49
C ASP A 97 -21.29 -6.29 7.08
N LEU A 98 -20.42 -6.83 6.22
CA LEU A 98 -19.36 -7.74 6.65
C LEU A 98 -18.15 -7.74 5.71
N LEU A 99 -16.95 -7.57 6.29
CA LEU A 99 -15.69 -7.94 5.67
C LEU A 99 -15.31 -9.38 6.06
N LYS A 100 -14.87 -10.18 5.09
CA LYS A 100 -14.22 -11.48 5.30
C LYS A 100 -12.83 -11.45 4.69
N ILE A 101 -11.82 -11.88 5.43
CA ILE A 101 -10.44 -11.98 4.96
C ILE A 101 -9.99 -13.44 5.02
N TYR A 102 -9.42 -13.94 3.92
CA TYR A 102 -8.92 -15.30 3.77
C TYR A 102 -7.42 -15.28 3.49
N ASP A 103 -6.64 -16.05 4.26
CA ASP A 103 -5.25 -16.40 3.95
C ASP A 103 -5.25 -17.83 3.37
N GLY A 104 -5.04 -17.93 2.06
CA GLY A 104 -5.31 -19.15 1.32
C GLY A 104 -6.75 -19.63 1.51
N LYS A 105 -6.93 -20.78 2.17
CA LYS A 105 -8.24 -21.38 2.49
C LYS A 105 -8.72 -21.08 3.92
N LYS A 106 -7.92 -20.43 4.76
CA LYS A 106 -8.27 -20.17 6.18
C LYS A 106 -8.91 -18.79 6.31
N ILE A 107 -10.05 -18.72 7.00
CA ILE A 107 -10.62 -17.43 7.43
C ILE A 107 -9.68 -16.84 8.50
N VAL A 108 -9.23 -15.62 8.28
CA VAL A 108 -8.39 -14.90 9.23
C VAL A 108 -9.25 -14.48 10.41
N ASN A 109 -8.81 -14.86 11.62
CA ASN A 109 -9.53 -14.64 12.87
C ASN A 109 -10.94 -15.24 12.86
N ALA A 110 -11.06 -16.54 12.59
CA ALA A 110 -12.33 -17.27 12.57
C ALA A 110 -13.17 -17.16 13.87
N ASN A 111 -12.55 -16.83 15.01
CA ASN A 111 -13.27 -16.55 16.26
C ASN A 111 -14.02 -15.20 16.22
N LEU A 112 -13.56 -14.26 15.39
CA LEU A 112 -14.32 -13.09 14.95
C LEU A 112 -15.03 -13.43 13.64
N GLU A 113 -16.05 -14.30 13.69
CA GLU A 113 -16.88 -14.66 12.51
C GLU A 113 -17.49 -13.42 11.78
N ARG A 114 -17.42 -12.25 12.41
CA ARG A 114 -17.73 -10.95 11.82
C ARG A 114 -16.59 -9.94 12.06
N GLN A 115 -15.85 -9.58 11.01
CA GLN A 115 -15.03 -8.36 10.98
C GLN A 115 -15.90 -7.18 10.56
N CYS A 116 -16.62 -6.64 11.55
CA CYS A 116 -17.39 -5.41 11.46
C CYS A 116 -17.42 -4.72 12.85
N GLY A 117 -18.04 -3.55 12.93
CA GLY A 117 -18.00 -2.65 14.08
C GLY A 117 -16.82 -1.69 14.06
N SER A 118 -16.54 -1.08 15.21
CA SER A 118 -15.36 -0.24 15.45
C SER A 118 -14.27 -1.07 16.13
N SER A 119 -13.53 -1.87 15.36
CA SER A 119 -12.45 -2.72 15.88
C SER A 119 -11.17 -1.93 16.16
N ALA A 120 -10.40 -2.39 17.15
CA ALA A 120 -9.00 -1.99 17.32
C ALA A 120 -8.15 -2.44 16.11
N SER A 121 -6.99 -1.80 15.91
CA SER A 121 -6.07 -2.16 14.82
C SER A 121 -5.66 -3.63 14.91
N PHE A 122 -5.69 -4.33 13.78
CA PHE A 122 -5.38 -5.75 13.68
C PHE A 122 -4.39 -6.03 12.54
N THR A 123 -3.24 -6.60 12.89
CA THR A 123 -2.17 -6.97 11.96
C THR A 123 -2.03 -8.48 11.88
N PHE A 124 -1.86 -9.02 10.67
CA PHE A 124 -1.35 -10.38 10.47
C PHE A 124 -0.40 -10.45 9.26
N THR A 125 0.47 -11.46 9.27
CA THR A 125 1.29 -11.82 8.11
C THR A 125 0.71 -13.08 7.47
N SER A 126 0.48 -13.07 6.15
CA SER A 126 -0.07 -14.21 5.42
C SER A 126 0.89 -15.41 5.46
N SER A 127 0.34 -16.61 5.61
CA SER A 127 1.09 -17.86 5.45
C SER A 127 1.32 -18.20 3.98
N THR A 128 0.43 -17.74 3.10
CA THR A 128 0.49 -17.93 1.64
C THR A 128 0.89 -16.65 0.89
N THR A 129 1.10 -16.74 -0.42
CA THR A 129 1.37 -15.60 -1.31
C THR A 129 0.12 -14.80 -1.68
N GLN A 130 -1.07 -15.19 -1.21
CA GLN A 130 -2.34 -14.58 -1.59
C GLN A 130 -3.28 -14.36 -0.40
N VAL A 131 -3.86 -13.15 -0.32
CA VAL A 131 -4.95 -12.82 0.59
C VAL A 131 -6.18 -12.46 -0.23
N THR A 132 -7.34 -13.03 0.10
CA THR A 132 -8.62 -12.70 -0.53
C THR A 132 -9.48 -11.94 0.45
N MET A 133 -10.03 -10.80 0.03
CA MET A 133 -10.96 -9.99 0.81
C MET A 133 -12.33 -9.99 0.11
N ILE A 134 -13.38 -10.23 0.87
CA ILE A 134 -14.77 -10.19 0.39
C ILE A 134 -15.54 -9.23 1.29
N PHE A 135 -16.14 -8.19 0.72
CA PHE A 135 -17.04 -7.28 1.43
C PHE A 135 -18.45 -7.39 0.87
N THR A 136 -19.41 -7.61 1.76
CA THR A 136 -20.84 -7.62 1.44
C THR A 136 -21.55 -6.55 2.25
N SER A 137 -22.45 -5.76 1.63
CA SER A 137 -23.38 -4.85 2.33
C SER A 137 -24.84 -5.14 2.03
N ASN A 138 -25.71 -4.80 2.98
CA ASN A 138 -27.16 -4.97 2.90
C ASN A 138 -27.84 -3.79 2.17
N THR A 139 -29.16 -3.64 2.32
CA THR A 139 -29.98 -2.59 1.68
C THR A 139 -30.02 -1.25 2.45
N GLU A 140 -29.41 -1.13 3.62
CA GLU A 140 -29.55 0.00 4.55
C GLU A 140 -28.19 0.62 4.98
N ARG A 141 -28.26 1.61 5.88
CA ARG A 141 -27.17 2.27 6.64
C ARG A 141 -25.72 2.15 6.14
N GLU A 142 -25.37 3.08 5.25
CA GLU A 142 -23.99 3.31 4.81
C GLU A 142 -23.08 3.94 5.90
N SER A 143 -21.89 3.36 6.11
CA SER A 143 -20.82 3.84 7.03
C SER A 143 -19.51 4.15 6.27
N SER A 144 -18.44 4.62 6.92
CA SER A 144 -17.20 5.00 6.22
C SER A 144 -16.30 3.82 5.82
N GLY A 145 -16.65 2.59 6.18
CA GLY A 145 -15.94 1.38 5.76
C GLY A 145 -14.61 1.17 6.49
N PHE A 146 -13.63 0.62 5.79
CA PHE A 146 -12.31 0.32 6.35
C PHE A 146 -11.17 1.07 5.65
N LYS A 147 -10.02 1.15 6.35
CA LYS A 147 -8.69 1.43 5.81
C LYS A 147 -7.77 0.28 6.21
N ILE A 148 -7.06 -0.28 5.25
CA ILE A 148 -6.13 -1.40 5.41
C ILE A 148 -4.80 -1.02 4.73
N ALA A 149 -3.69 -1.16 5.44
CA ALA A 149 -2.35 -1.13 4.87
C ALA A 149 -1.91 -2.55 4.49
N ILE A 150 -1.34 -2.73 3.29
CA ILE A 150 -0.83 -4.03 2.81
C ILE A 150 0.60 -3.84 2.32
N ALA A 151 1.54 -4.68 2.78
CA ALA A 151 2.95 -4.61 2.40
C ALA A 151 3.56 -5.98 2.07
N LEU A 152 4.55 -5.99 1.18
CA LEU A 152 5.40 -7.14 0.94
C LEU A 152 6.34 -7.36 2.12
N HIS A 153 6.27 -8.56 2.69
CA HIS A 153 7.14 -9.06 3.73
C HIS A 153 8.14 -10.07 3.17
N PHE A 154 9.36 -10.04 3.71
CA PHE A 154 10.50 -10.82 3.24
C PHE A 154 10.99 -11.78 4.35
N PRO A 155 10.22 -12.82 4.71
CA PRO A 155 10.48 -13.66 5.90
C PRO A 155 11.75 -14.52 5.78
N MET A 156 12.26 -14.75 4.57
CA MET A 156 13.41 -15.63 4.34
C MET A 156 14.76 -14.90 4.37
N ILE A 157 14.78 -13.56 4.50
CA ILE A 157 16.05 -12.83 4.66
C ILE A 157 16.37 -12.81 6.15
N ALA A 158 17.38 -13.59 6.57
CA ALA A 158 17.79 -13.72 7.98
C ALA A 158 18.22 -12.38 8.64
N HIS A 159 18.46 -11.34 7.84
CA HIS A 159 18.71 -9.98 8.29
C HIS A 159 18.07 -8.99 7.30
N CYS A 160 17.23 -8.07 7.78
CA CYS A 160 16.59 -7.08 6.90
C CYS A 160 17.65 -6.14 6.29
N PRO A 161 17.85 -6.13 4.96
CA PRO A 161 19.03 -5.50 4.38
C PRO A 161 18.78 -4.00 4.17
N GLN A 162 18.85 -3.23 5.25
CA GLN A 162 18.49 -1.80 5.27
C GLN A 162 19.29 -0.96 4.25
N ASN A 163 20.56 -1.33 4.01
CA ASN A 163 21.42 -0.70 3.00
C ASN A 163 20.96 -0.91 1.55
N LEU A 164 20.01 -1.82 1.31
CA LEU A 164 19.44 -2.13 -0.01
C LEU A 164 18.02 -1.60 -0.20
N GLY A 165 17.62 -0.56 0.55
CA GLY A 165 16.31 0.07 0.41
C GLY A 165 15.17 -0.65 1.14
N PHE A 166 15.50 -1.34 2.23
CA PHE A 166 14.54 -1.97 3.14
C PHE A 166 14.46 -1.21 4.47
N TYR A 167 13.35 -1.38 5.18
CA TYR A 167 13.11 -0.84 6.51
C TYR A 167 12.81 -1.98 7.48
N LEU A 168 13.42 -1.93 8.66
CA LEU A 168 13.22 -2.89 9.74
C LEU A 168 12.33 -2.26 10.80
N CYS A 169 11.09 -2.72 10.85
CA CYS A 169 10.08 -2.34 11.84
C CYS A 169 10.48 -2.82 13.24
N LYS A 170 9.95 -2.18 14.29
CA LYS A 170 10.23 -2.54 15.69
C LYS A 170 9.76 -3.96 16.05
N ASN A 171 8.65 -4.41 15.46
CA ASN A 171 8.14 -5.78 15.54
C ASN A 171 8.94 -6.81 14.71
N LYS A 172 10.07 -6.39 14.11
CA LYS A 172 10.98 -7.17 13.24
C LYS A 172 10.44 -7.48 11.84
N ASN A 173 9.29 -6.93 11.45
CA ASN A 173 8.88 -6.97 10.05
C ASN A 173 9.91 -6.23 9.17
N CYS A 174 10.26 -6.83 8.04
CA CYS A 174 11.08 -6.21 7.01
C CYS A 174 10.19 -5.83 5.83
N ILE A 175 10.13 -4.53 5.51
CA ILE A 175 9.33 -3.94 4.44
C ILE A 175 10.21 -3.09 3.51
N SER A 176 9.67 -2.56 2.41
CA SER A 176 10.43 -1.60 1.59
C SER A 176 10.55 -0.24 2.28
N LYS A 177 11.72 0.37 2.20
CA LYS A 177 11.98 1.73 2.71
C LYS A 177 11.10 2.79 2.03
N LYS A 178 10.57 2.51 0.83
CA LYS A 178 9.58 3.36 0.13
C LYS A 178 8.26 3.53 0.91
N LEU A 179 8.03 2.72 1.94
CA LEU A 179 6.83 2.77 2.76
C LEU A 179 6.99 3.63 4.03
N GLU A 180 8.19 4.13 4.36
CA GLU A 180 8.31 5.12 5.44
C GLU A 180 7.45 6.36 5.15
N CYS A 181 6.66 6.81 6.14
CA CYS A 181 5.93 8.08 6.13
C CYS A 181 4.91 8.24 4.99
N ASN A 182 4.38 7.14 4.47
CA ASN A 182 3.36 7.15 3.44
C ASN A 182 1.93 7.36 3.99
N GLY A 183 1.74 7.41 5.30
CA GLY A 183 0.47 7.59 5.98
C GLY A 183 -0.33 6.29 6.12
N GLY A 184 0.34 5.13 6.13
CA GLY A 184 -0.27 3.81 6.32
C GLY A 184 0.65 2.89 7.11
N ASP A 185 0.10 2.16 8.08
CA ASP A 185 0.85 1.24 8.95
C ASP A 185 1.22 -0.07 8.22
N HIS A 186 2.26 0.00 7.37
CA HIS A 186 2.79 -1.14 6.62
C HIS A 186 3.69 -2.03 7.45
N CYS A 187 4.26 -1.51 8.54
CA CYS A 187 4.92 -2.34 9.56
C CYS A 187 3.92 -3.19 10.36
N GLY A 188 2.69 -2.71 10.54
CA GLY A 188 1.68 -3.28 11.43
C GLY A 188 1.93 -3.03 12.92
N ASP A 189 2.82 -2.09 13.24
CA ASP A 189 3.12 -1.56 14.59
C ASP A 189 3.29 -0.03 14.61
N GLY A 190 3.00 0.63 13.49
CA GLY A 190 3.11 2.07 13.25
C GLY A 190 4.53 2.62 13.10
N THR A 191 5.59 1.81 13.19
CA THR A 191 6.96 2.36 13.30
C THR A 191 7.53 2.97 12.03
N ASP A 192 6.96 2.65 10.87
CA ASP A 192 7.18 3.34 9.59
C ASP A 192 6.59 4.76 9.53
N GLU A 193 5.71 5.15 10.46
CA GLU A 193 4.99 6.44 10.44
C GLU A 193 5.36 7.39 11.60
N ILE A 194 6.23 6.99 12.54
CA ILE A 194 6.55 7.80 13.75
C ILE A 194 7.70 8.80 13.58
N GLN A 195 8.68 8.52 12.72
CA GLN A 195 9.90 9.36 12.57
C GLN A 195 9.92 10.11 11.23
N CYS A 196 8.75 10.59 10.83
CA CYS A 196 8.56 11.45 9.68
C CYS A 196 9.12 12.83 9.99
N GLY A 197 10.42 13.01 9.75
CA GLY A 197 11.13 14.25 10.01
C GLY A 197 10.38 15.44 9.41
N PHE A 198 10.33 16.54 10.17
CA PHE A 198 9.58 17.78 9.89
C PHE A 198 10.09 18.54 8.64
N LEU A 199 10.11 17.90 7.47
CA LEU A 199 10.53 18.48 6.19
C LEU A 199 9.37 18.50 5.18
N SER A 200 8.28 19.10 5.62
CA SER A 200 7.33 19.92 4.85
C SER A 200 6.43 20.60 5.89
N GLY A 201 6.49 21.92 6.11
CA GLY A 201 6.99 22.95 5.19
C GLY A 201 5.96 23.18 4.10
#